data_AF-A0A0E2E3U7-F1
#
_entry.id   AF-A0A0E2E3U7-F1
#
_cell.length_a   1.000
_cell.length_b   1.000
_cell.length_c   1.000
_cell.angle_alpha   90.00
_cell.angle_beta   90.00
_cell.angle_gamma   90.00
#
_symmetry.space_group_name_H-M   'P 1'
#
loop_
_entity.id
_entity.type
_entity.pdbx_description
1 polymer ?
#
loop_
_entity_poly.entity_id
_entity_poly.type
_entity_poly.pdbx_seq_one_letter_code
_entity_poly.pdbx_strand_id
1 'polypeptide(L)'
;MKDQFNKSKDSPYYIGMLTMHNKDLIDGQQRFTVLSIIATVFQEYYPEWSKMKGKLHLSARPDDEEYLKSLFGNQDKDGIVNKKMFDGQGTIKSWIKEHEKDICIKDFCKYVYEKCTFFIAFLPGSYKNNTQDLNKYFEAMNSTGRNLEAHEIIKVQKYLKAMTCEQDFYNAIWNLVSDMDKPLIRKKTKTESEDDFRKRYNDGINKFQKNIENRSFNNLLNDFSINNEKSDYKTIRELKADGHNPDVRRQDKYYGEGTHSMLNFPEFLLQILYITLENKERTDVNVNEFFDVHNLQETVSNYTKKWTEYEWKNFGKELLRYRLIFDYYVIRIPNSEIGDYRLDYSDMEGSEIDSSVISQIQSLLYVDSSSKTYYRWIVPFLDFLRQEKDISPNSIFKELQSIDNEIYEHSKLFLDNE
;
A
#
# COMPACT_ATOMS: atom_id res chain seq x y z
N MET A 1 -20.14 -3.12 6.07
CA MET A 1 -21.35 -3.11 6.93
C MET A 1 -21.94 -4.51 7.13
N LYS A 2 -22.37 -5.24 6.06
CA LYS A 2 -22.91 -6.62 6.17
C LYS A 2 -21.98 -7.59 6.91
N ASP A 3 -20.70 -7.63 6.54
CA ASP A 3 -19.76 -8.56 7.18
C ASP A 3 -19.57 -8.25 8.66
N GLN A 4 -19.57 -6.97 9.03
CA GLN A 4 -19.49 -6.57 10.44
C GLN A 4 -20.76 -6.97 11.20
N PHE A 5 -21.94 -6.78 10.61
CA PHE A 5 -23.19 -7.26 11.18
C PHE A 5 -23.19 -8.77 11.43
N ASN A 6 -22.62 -9.55 10.50
CA ASN A 6 -22.47 -10.99 10.64
C ASN A 6 -21.42 -11.38 11.70
N LYS A 7 -20.34 -10.60 11.85
CA LYS A 7 -19.28 -10.84 12.85
C LYS A 7 -19.68 -10.44 14.27
N SER A 8 -20.31 -9.28 14.46
CA SER A 8 -20.69 -8.76 15.78
C SER A 8 -21.85 -7.76 15.69
N LYS A 9 -23.03 -8.20 16.12
CA LYS A 9 -24.28 -7.39 16.10
C LYS A 9 -24.29 -6.27 17.13
N ASP A 10 -23.44 -6.31 18.16
CA ASP A 10 -23.43 -5.31 19.23
C ASP A 10 -22.28 -4.29 19.13
N SER A 11 -21.24 -4.60 18.34
CA SER A 11 -20.05 -3.76 18.23
C SER A 11 -20.29 -2.55 17.31
N PRO A 12 -19.83 -1.35 17.71
CA PRO A 12 -19.85 -0.18 16.83
C PRO A 12 -19.06 -0.45 15.55
N TYR A 13 -19.55 0.09 14.43
CA TYR A 13 -18.85 0.08 13.14
C TYR A 13 -18.49 1.51 12.75
N TYR A 14 -17.21 1.83 12.79
CA TYR A 14 -16.71 3.15 12.45
C TYR A 14 -16.79 3.39 10.93
N ILE A 15 -17.58 4.37 10.50
CA ILE A 15 -17.75 4.74 9.08
C ILE A 15 -16.75 5.82 8.66
N GLY A 16 -16.30 6.66 9.60
CA GLY A 16 -15.35 7.73 9.33
C GLY A 16 -15.55 8.96 10.18
N MET A 17 -14.87 10.04 9.79
CA MET A 17 -14.91 11.33 10.46
C MET A 17 -15.84 12.31 9.71
N LEU A 18 -16.53 13.14 10.47
CA LEU A 18 -17.28 14.31 10.00
C LEU A 18 -16.72 15.54 10.69
N THR A 19 -16.56 16.63 9.93
CA THR A 19 -16.13 17.91 10.48
C THR A 19 -17.31 18.86 10.47
N MET A 20 -17.66 19.38 11.63
CA MET A 20 -18.81 20.25 11.82
C MET A 20 -18.41 21.59 12.39
N HIS A 21 -19.07 22.65 11.94
CA HIS A 21 -19.05 23.95 12.59
C HIS A 21 -20.49 24.33 12.94
N ASN A 22 -20.77 24.43 14.24
CA ASN A 22 -22.15 24.50 14.75
C ASN A 22 -23.03 23.35 14.24
N LYS A 23 -23.99 23.64 13.36
CA LYS A 23 -24.90 22.68 12.73
C LYS A 23 -24.55 22.37 11.28
N ASP A 24 -23.52 23.02 10.73
CA ASP A 24 -23.14 22.90 9.33
C ASP A 24 -22.04 21.86 9.17
N LEU A 25 -22.20 21.00 8.17
CA LEU A 25 -21.22 19.99 7.79
C LEU A 25 -20.17 20.62 6.86
N ILE A 26 -18.96 20.79 7.38
CA ILE A 26 -17.83 21.39 6.68
C ILE A 26 -17.10 20.36 5.83
N ASP A 27 -16.86 19.16 6.38
CA ASP A 27 -16.31 18.03 5.65
C ASP A 27 -17.02 16.72 6.00
N GLY A 28 -17.06 15.79 5.04
CA GLY A 28 -17.83 14.55 5.12
C GLY A 28 -19.13 14.56 4.32
N GLN A 29 -19.36 15.60 3.50
CA GLN A 29 -20.59 15.74 2.69
C GLN A 29 -20.84 14.53 1.79
N GLN A 30 -19.80 13.98 1.15
CA GLN A 30 -19.94 12.79 0.30
C GLN A 30 -20.43 11.58 1.09
N ARG A 31 -19.81 11.30 2.26
CA ARG A 31 -20.21 10.18 3.13
C ARG A 31 -21.64 10.34 3.64
N PHE A 32 -21.98 11.56 4.08
CA PHE A 32 -23.31 11.85 4.60
C PHE A 32 -24.38 11.79 3.50
N THR A 33 -24.03 12.13 2.25
CA THR A 33 -24.90 11.96 1.07
C THR A 33 -25.21 10.49 0.84
N VAL A 34 -24.18 9.62 0.80
CA VAL A 34 -24.39 8.17 0.63
C VAL A 34 -25.27 7.60 1.74
N LEU A 35 -25.02 8.00 2.99
CA LEU A 35 -25.85 7.58 4.12
C LEU A 35 -27.31 8.06 4.00
N SER A 36 -27.51 9.27 3.49
CA SER A 36 -28.85 9.81 3.25
C SER A 36 -29.57 9.03 2.15
N ILE A 37 -28.87 8.62 1.08
CA ILE A 37 -29.46 7.76 0.04
C ILE A 37 -29.81 6.38 0.62
N ILE A 38 -28.95 5.78 1.45
CA ILE A 38 -29.26 4.53 2.18
C ILE A 38 -30.54 4.70 3.01
N ALA A 39 -30.67 5.82 3.72
CA ALA A 39 -31.84 6.12 4.54
C ALA A 39 -33.16 6.14 3.74
N THR A 40 -33.13 6.59 2.48
CA THR A 40 -34.34 6.63 1.62
C THR A 40 -34.93 5.24 1.37
N VAL A 41 -34.10 4.20 1.38
CA VAL A 41 -34.52 2.80 1.22
C VAL A 41 -34.74 2.14 2.57
N PHE A 42 -33.83 2.34 3.52
CA PHE A 42 -33.87 1.64 4.81
C PHE A 42 -35.05 2.06 5.69
N GLN A 43 -35.61 3.25 5.47
CA GLN A 43 -36.83 3.70 6.15
C GLN A 43 -38.04 2.78 5.93
N GLU A 44 -38.08 2.01 4.84
CA GLU A 44 -39.15 1.04 4.58
C GLU A 44 -39.07 -0.18 5.52
N TYR A 45 -37.88 -0.48 6.03
CA TYR A 45 -37.61 -1.63 6.90
C TYR A 45 -37.43 -1.23 8.38
N TYR A 46 -36.92 -0.02 8.63
CA TYR A 46 -36.70 0.55 9.95
C TYR A 46 -37.04 2.06 9.96
N PRO A 47 -38.24 2.45 10.41
CA PRO A 47 -38.81 3.80 10.23
C PRO A 47 -37.96 4.96 10.74
N GLU A 48 -37.08 4.73 11.72
CA GLU A 48 -36.22 5.75 12.31
C GLU A 48 -35.28 6.41 11.29
N TRP A 49 -34.95 5.71 10.19
CA TRP A 49 -34.19 6.28 9.07
C TRP A 49 -34.86 7.49 8.41
N SER A 50 -36.19 7.62 8.50
CA SER A 50 -36.92 8.80 7.99
C SER A 50 -36.46 10.11 8.65
N LYS A 51 -35.86 10.06 9.85
CA LYS A 51 -35.30 11.22 10.56
C LYS A 51 -34.09 11.84 9.85
N MET A 52 -33.46 11.13 8.91
CA MET A 52 -32.37 11.65 8.08
C MET A 52 -32.86 12.66 7.02
N LYS A 53 -34.16 12.67 6.71
CA LYS A 53 -34.75 13.59 5.74
C LYS A 53 -34.44 15.04 6.14
N GLY A 54 -33.76 15.76 5.25
CA GLY A 54 -33.41 17.18 5.43
C GLY A 54 -32.31 17.45 6.46
N LYS A 55 -31.53 16.44 6.87
CA LYS A 55 -30.36 16.65 7.75
C LYS A 55 -29.11 17.12 7.02
N LEU A 56 -29.01 16.84 5.72
CA LEU A 56 -27.92 17.30 4.86
C LEU A 56 -28.33 18.61 4.19
N HIS A 57 -27.51 19.65 4.36
CA HIS A 57 -27.65 20.93 3.65
C HIS A 57 -26.51 21.05 2.64
N LEU A 58 -26.83 21.27 1.36
CA LEU A 58 -25.89 21.42 0.25
C LEU A 58 -25.98 22.84 -0.30
N SER A 59 -25.37 23.81 0.39
CA SER A 59 -25.51 25.24 0.06
C SER A 59 -25.11 25.61 -1.37
N ALA A 60 -24.17 24.86 -1.97
CA ALA A 60 -23.74 25.07 -3.35
C ALA A 60 -24.51 24.24 -4.40
N ARG A 61 -25.37 23.31 -3.97
CA ARG A 61 -26.11 22.38 -4.83
C ARG A 61 -27.57 22.22 -4.35
N PRO A 62 -28.37 23.30 -4.41
CA PRO A 62 -29.74 23.27 -3.91
C PRO A 62 -30.62 22.24 -4.63
N ASP A 63 -30.42 22.05 -5.94
CA ASP A 63 -31.17 21.07 -6.74
C ASP A 63 -30.91 19.64 -6.27
N ASP A 64 -29.66 19.31 -5.94
CA ASP A 64 -29.27 18.00 -5.39
C ASP A 64 -29.89 17.77 -4.00
N GLU A 65 -29.96 18.82 -3.17
CA GLU A 65 -30.60 18.75 -1.85
C GLU A 65 -32.10 18.50 -1.96
N GLU A 66 -32.79 19.21 -2.87
CA GLU A 66 -34.21 19.01 -3.11
C GLU A 66 -34.49 17.60 -3.67
N TYR A 67 -33.68 17.15 -4.62
CA TYR A 67 -33.77 15.80 -5.18
C TYR A 67 -33.55 14.74 -4.09
N LEU A 68 -32.53 14.87 -3.25
CA LEU A 68 -32.30 13.92 -2.16
C LEU A 68 -33.47 13.89 -1.16
N LYS A 69 -34.11 15.03 -0.87
CA LYS A 69 -35.30 15.10 0.00
C LYS A 69 -36.53 14.44 -0.64
N SER A 70 -36.68 14.52 -1.96
CA SER A 70 -37.81 13.90 -2.67
C SER A 70 -37.73 12.38 -2.66
N LEU A 71 -36.52 11.81 -2.68
CA LEU A 71 -36.29 10.36 -2.60
C LEU A 71 -36.85 9.71 -1.31
N PHE A 72 -37.02 10.46 -0.22
CA PHE A 72 -37.65 9.95 1.00
C PHE A 72 -39.17 9.74 0.87
N GLY A 73 -39.82 10.31 -0.14
CA GLY A 73 -41.29 10.34 -0.27
C GLY A 73 -41.88 9.51 -1.40
N ASN A 74 -41.08 8.83 -2.24
CA ASN A 74 -41.52 8.17 -3.48
C ASN A 74 -42.49 9.05 -4.31
N GLN A 75 -42.30 10.37 -4.30
CA GLN A 75 -43.08 11.28 -5.13
C GLN A 75 -42.37 11.42 -6.47
N ASP A 76 -43.04 10.98 -7.54
CA ASP A 76 -42.67 11.38 -8.89
C ASP A 76 -42.81 12.91 -8.98
N LYS A 77 -41.71 13.57 -9.34
CA LYS A 77 -41.73 15.00 -9.62
C LYS A 77 -41.07 15.27 -10.96
N ASP A 78 -41.78 16.05 -11.77
CA ASP A 78 -41.24 16.79 -12.90
C ASP A 78 -40.18 17.76 -12.38
N GLY A 79 -38.89 17.46 -12.62
CA GLY A 79 -37.77 18.25 -12.12
C GLY A 79 -36.40 17.70 -12.54
N ILE A 80 -35.33 18.38 -12.10
CA ILE A 80 -33.95 17.96 -12.40
C ILE A 80 -33.63 16.68 -11.63
N VAL A 81 -33.40 15.60 -12.37
CA VAL A 81 -33.07 14.28 -11.82
C VAL A 81 -31.56 14.16 -11.68
N ASN A 82 -31.07 13.95 -10.46
CA ASN A 82 -29.69 13.53 -10.26
C ASN A 82 -29.57 12.02 -10.54
N LYS A 83 -29.15 11.67 -11.76
CA LYS A 83 -29.01 10.29 -12.21
C LYS A 83 -28.11 9.45 -11.31
N LYS A 84 -27.04 10.01 -10.75
CA LYS A 84 -26.13 9.27 -9.86
C LYS A 84 -26.81 8.88 -8.55
N MET A 85 -27.62 9.78 -7.98
CA MET A 85 -28.39 9.48 -6.77
C MET A 85 -29.52 8.48 -7.05
N PHE A 86 -30.16 8.58 -8.22
CA PHE A 86 -31.15 7.60 -8.69
C PHE A 86 -30.53 6.20 -8.81
N ASP A 87 -29.44 6.08 -9.55
CA ASP A 87 -28.73 4.83 -9.75
C ASP A 87 -28.24 4.26 -8.41
N GLY A 88 -27.72 5.11 -7.52
CA GLY A 88 -27.30 4.70 -6.18
C GLY A 88 -28.45 4.15 -5.33
N GLN A 89 -29.63 4.78 -5.35
CA GLN A 89 -30.82 4.24 -4.69
C GLN A 89 -31.23 2.89 -5.31
N GLY A 90 -31.17 2.78 -6.64
CA GLY A 90 -31.43 1.54 -7.38
C GLY A 90 -30.49 0.42 -6.95
N THR A 91 -29.19 0.68 -6.85
CA THR A 91 -28.19 -0.28 -6.37
C THR A 91 -28.51 -0.78 -4.96
N ILE A 92 -28.91 0.11 -4.05
CA ILE A 92 -29.25 -0.28 -2.67
C ILE A 92 -30.51 -1.15 -2.66
N LYS A 93 -31.54 -0.81 -3.44
CA LYS A 93 -32.76 -1.62 -3.59
C LYS A 93 -32.45 -3.01 -4.16
N SER A 94 -31.62 -3.10 -5.19
CA SER A 94 -31.19 -4.39 -5.76
C SER A 94 -30.41 -5.22 -4.74
N TRP A 95 -29.48 -4.59 -4.02
CA TRP A 95 -28.70 -5.27 -2.98
C TRP A 95 -29.59 -5.87 -1.89
N ILE A 96 -30.64 -5.16 -1.46
CA ILE A 96 -31.60 -5.70 -0.48
C ILE A 96 -32.30 -6.95 -1.04
N LYS A 97 -32.80 -6.90 -2.28
CA LYS A 97 -33.48 -8.05 -2.91
C LYS A 97 -32.57 -9.27 -3.06
N GLU A 98 -31.29 -9.05 -3.35
CA GLU A 98 -30.31 -10.14 -3.46
C GLU A 98 -30.03 -10.80 -2.10
N HIS A 99 -30.14 -10.04 -1.00
CA HIS A 99 -29.70 -10.46 0.32
C HIS A 99 -30.84 -10.74 1.32
N GLU A 100 -32.09 -10.49 0.96
CA GLU A 100 -33.25 -10.68 1.85
C GLU A 100 -33.46 -12.14 2.29
N LYS A 101 -32.89 -13.10 1.55
CA LYS A 101 -32.89 -14.52 1.90
C LYS A 101 -31.77 -14.91 2.86
N ASP A 102 -30.66 -14.15 2.86
CA ASP A 102 -29.46 -14.47 3.61
C ASP A 102 -29.43 -13.80 5.00
N ILE A 103 -30.06 -12.63 5.12
CA ILE A 103 -30.05 -11.83 6.35
C ILE A 103 -31.45 -11.28 6.68
N CYS A 104 -31.72 -11.13 7.97
CA CYS A 104 -32.87 -10.34 8.41
C CYS A 104 -32.63 -8.86 8.10
N ILE A 105 -33.23 -8.37 7.00
CA ILE A 105 -33.05 -6.98 6.53
C ILE A 105 -33.45 -5.97 7.61
N LYS A 106 -34.52 -6.23 8.36
CA LYS A 106 -34.96 -5.35 9.46
C LYS A 106 -33.89 -5.21 10.54
N ASP A 107 -33.32 -6.32 11.00
CA ASP A 107 -32.26 -6.31 12.02
C ASP A 107 -30.99 -5.65 11.50
N PHE A 108 -30.67 -5.87 10.22
CA PHE A 108 -29.54 -5.21 9.55
C PHE A 108 -29.73 -3.69 9.47
N CYS A 109 -30.90 -3.21 9.00
CA CYS A 109 -31.21 -1.78 8.93
C CYS A 109 -31.19 -1.12 10.31
N LYS A 110 -31.66 -1.82 11.35
CA LYS A 110 -31.56 -1.38 12.75
C LYS A 110 -30.09 -1.29 13.20
N TYR A 111 -29.30 -2.34 12.95
CA TYR A 111 -27.87 -2.34 13.25
C TYR A 111 -27.14 -1.16 12.60
N VAL A 112 -27.37 -0.93 11.31
CA VAL A 112 -26.72 0.18 10.60
C VAL A 112 -27.12 1.52 11.20
N TYR A 113 -28.37 1.69 11.64
CA TYR A 113 -28.82 2.94 12.28
C TYR A 113 -28.20 3.14 13.67
N GLU A 114 -28.16 2.09 14.50
CA GLU A 114 -27.79 2.21 15.92
C GLU A 114 -26.27 2.05 16.18
N LYS A 115 -25.58 1.29 15.34
CA LYS A 115 -24.20 0.84 15.61
C LYS A 115 -23.18 1.44 14.66
N CYS A 116 -23.59 1.98 13.52
CA CYS A 116 -22.65 2.71 12.68
C CYS A 116 -22.34 4.08 13.29
N THR A 117 -21.06 4.36 13.50
CA THR A 117 -20.62 5.55 14.24
C THR A 117 -19.72 6.44 13.40
N PHE A 118 -19.84 7.74 13.67
CA PHE A 118 -18.94 8.77 13.17
C PHE A 118 -18.10 9.33 14.32
N PHE A 119 -16.87 9.71 14.00
CA PHE A 119 -16.12 10.63 14.84
C PHE A 119 -16.46 12.06 14.38
N ILE A 120 -17.00 12.89 15.28
CA ILE A 120 -17.40 14.26 14.93
C ILE A 120 -16.36 15.24 15.49
N ALA A 121 -15.62 15.89 14.60
CA ALA A 121 -14.72 16.97 14.93
C ALA A 121 -15.46 18.30 14.87
N PHE A 122 -15.64 18.95 16.02
CA PHE A 122 -16.24 20.28 16.10
C PHE A 122 -15.17 21.37 15.96
N LEU A 123 -15.35 22.23 14.97
CA LEU A 123 -14.49 23.40 14.77
C LEU A 123 -14.84 24.50 15.80
N PRO A 124 -13.85 25.23 16.35
CA PRO A 124 -14.08 26.31 17.30
C PRO A 124 -14.99 27.40 16.71
N GLY A 125 -15.79 28.09 17.53
CA GLY A 125 -16.69 29.15 17.04
C GLY A 125 -15.97 30.37 16.40
N SER A 126 -14.68 30.55 16.67
CA SER A 126 -13.81 31.55 16.01
C SER A 126 -13.42 31.16 14.58
N TYR A 127 -13.81 29.97 14.11
CA TYR A 127 -13.47 29.37 12.82
C TYR A 127 -13.76 30.27 11.60
N LYS A 128 -14.83 31.08 11.62
CA LYS A 128 -15.15 32.00 10.51
C LYS A 128 -14.26 33.24 10.46
N ASN A 129 -13.62 33.60 11.57
CA ASN A 129 -12.87 34.86 11.69
C ASN A 129 -11.38 34.69 11.35
N ASN A 130 -10.89 33.47 11.15
CA ASN A 130 -9.49 33.21 10.83
C ASN A 130 -9.31 32.17 9.71
N THR A 131 -9.24 32.64 8.48
CA THR A 131 -9.04 31.81 7.27
C THR A 131 -7.69 31.06 7.27
N GLN A 132 -6.67 31.54 8.00
CA GLN A 132 -5.39 30.84 8.10
C GLN A 132 -5.46 29.58 8.95
N ASP A 133 -6.23 29.61 10.04
CA ASP A 133 -6.44 28.42 10.89
C ASP A 133 -7.25 27.35 10.15
N LEU A 134 -8.14 27.78 9.25
CA LEU A 134 -8.96 26.93 8.39
C LEU A 134 -8.09 26.17 7.38
N ASN A 135 -7.20 26.87 6.66
CA ASN A 135 -6.26 26.22 5.75
C ASN A 135 -5.30 25.30 6.49
N LYS A 136 -4.78 25.69 7.65
CA LYS A 136 -3.92 24.82 8.48
C LYS A 136 -4.65 23.59 8.97
N TYR A 137 -5.93 23.70 9.35
CA TYR A 137 -6.74 22.54 9.75
C TYR A 137 -6.96 21.60 8.56
N PHE A 138 -7.28 22.11 7.37
CA PHE A 138 -7.43 21.27 6.18
C PHE A 138 -6.10 20.68 5.69
N GLU A 139 -5.01 21.43 5.75
CA GLU A 139 -3.66 20.94 5.45
C GLU A 139 -3.28 19.84 6.44
N ALA A 140 -3.47 20.07 7.74
CA ALA A 140 -3.25 19.05 8.76
C ALA A 140 -4.13 17.83 8.52
N MET A 141 -5.44 17.99 8.29
CA MET A 141 -6.37 16.87 8.11
C MET A 141 -6.13 16.09 6.80
N ASN A 142 -5.78 16.76 5.70
CA ASN A 142 -5.42 16.11 4.44
C ASN A 142 -4.01 15.49 4.48
N SER A 143 -3.12 15.98 5.34
CA SER A 143 -1.75 15.44 5.51
C SER A 143 -1.65 14.40 6.64
N THR A 144 -2.56 14.42 7.61
CA THR A 144 -2.61 13.47 8.75
C THR A 144 -3.63 12.39 8.49
N GLY A 145 -3.17 11.35 7.79
CA GLY A 145 -3.99 10.19 7.53
C GLY A 145 -3.31 9.19 6.64
N ARG A 146 -2.09 8.75 6.98
CA ARG A 146 -1.65 7.44 6.46
C ARG A 146 -2.48 6.40 7.18
N ASN A 147 -3.47 5.84 6.49
CA ASN A 147 -4.09 4.60 6.95
C ASN A 147 -2.97 3.61 7.26
N LEU A 148 -3.13 2.81 8.32
CA LEU A 148 -2.18 1.75 8.61
C LEU A 148 -2.11 0.84 7.38
N GLU A 149 -0.97 0.84 6.69
CA GLU A 149 -0.81 0.07 5.48
C GLU A 149 -0.90 -1.42 5.81
N ALA A 150 -1.44 -2.21 4.88
CA ALA A 150 -1.65 -3.64 5.08
C ALA A 150 -0.36 -4.38 5.51
N HIS A 151 0.78 -3.93 4.99
CA HIS A 151 2.09 -4.48 5.32
C HIS A 151 2.51 -4.20 6.78
N GLU A 152 2.11 -3.09 7.38
CA GLU A 152 2.37 -2.78 8.80
C GLU A 152 1.53 -3.67 9.74
N ILE A 153 0.32 -4.06 9.31
CA ILE A 153 -0.48 -5.06 10.03
C ILE A 153 0.21 -6.42 10.01
N ILE A 154 0.71 -6.84 8.84
CA ILE A 154 1.45 -8.11 8.68
C ILE A 154 2.70 -8.14 9.56
N LYS A 155 3.48 -7.05 9.52
CA LYS A 155 4.66 -6.87 10.36
C LYS A 155 4.36 -7.14 11.82
N VAL A 156 3.33 -6.52 12.39
CA VAL A 156 3.03 -6.65 13.82
C VAL A 156 2.35 -7.96 14.14
N GLN A 157 1.33 -8.36 13.39
CA GLN A 157 0.46 -9.49 13.75
C GLN A 157 1.03 -10.86 13.37
N LYS A 158 1.98 -10.91 12.43
CA LYS A 158 2.58 -12.15 11.92
C LYS A 158 4.08 -12.17 12.16
N TYR A 159 4.80 -11.26 11.52
CA TYR A 159 6.25 -11.30 11.44
C TYR A 159 6.93 -11.10 12.80
N LEU A 160 6.71 -9.95 13.45
CA LEU A 160 7.31 -9.65 14.76
C LEU A 160 6.68 -10.45 15.90
N LYS A 161 5.42 -10.86 15.77
CA LYS A 161 4.73 -11.70 16.76
C LYS A 161 5.31 -13.12 16.82
N ALA A 162 5.85 -13.62 15.71
CA ALA A 162 6.49 -14.93 15.67
C ALA A 162 7.89 -14.94 16.30
N MET A 163 8.52 -13.77 16.53
CA MET A 163 9.88 -13.67 17.07
C MET A 163 9.88 -13.83 18.59
N THR A 164 10.63 -14.80 19.11
CA THR A 164 10.85 -14.98 20.56
C THR A 164 12.09 -14.23 21.05
N CYS A 165 13.04 -13.96 20.14
CA CYS A 165 14.23 -13.15 20.38
C CYS A 165 14.58 -12.30 19.16
N GLU A 166 15.46 -11.30 19.34
CA GLU A 166 15.96 -10.43 18.25
C GLU A 166 14.86 -9.62 17.53
N GLN A 167 13.72 -9.36 18.20
CA GLN A 167 12.60 -8.64 17.60
C GLN A 167 13.02 -7.26 17.05
N ASP A 168 13.89 -6.54 17.76
CA ASP A 168 14.42 -5.24 17.33
C ASP A 168 15.23 -5.33 16.03
N PHE A 169 16.00 -6.41 15.85
CA PHE A 169 16.76 -6.65 14.65
C PHE A 169 15.85 -6.89 13.45
N TYR A 170 14.85 -7.76 13.58
CA TYR A 170 13.89 -8.03 12.50
C TYR A 170 12.97 -6.84 12.23
N ASN A 171 12.61 -6.05 13.26
CA ASN A 171 11.90 -4.79 13.08
C ASN A 171 12.75 -3.78 12.28
N ALA A 172 14.05 -3.67 12.58
CA ALA A 172 14.97 -2.83 11.82
C ALA A 172 15.10 -3.27 10.36
N ILE A 173 15.18 -4.59 10.11
CA ILE A 173 15.17 -5.13 8.74
C ILE A 173 13.89 -4.70 8.01
N TRP A 174 12.72 -4.93 8.61
CA TRP A 174 11.44 -4.62 7.97
C TRP A 174 11.30 -3.14 7.64
N ASN A 175 11.61 -2.26 8.60
CA ASN A 175 11.56 -0.81 8.39
C ASN A 175 12.51 -0.32 7.31
N LEU A 176 13.68 -0.96 7.22
CA LEU A 176 14.68 -0.60 6.22
C LEU A 176 14.24 -1.05 4.82
N VAL A 177 13.75 -2.29 4.68
CA VAL A 177 13.33 -2.85 3.40
C VAL A 177 12.01 -2.24 2.91
N SER A 178 11.14 -1.78 3.81
CA SER A 178 9.86 -1.15 3.44
C SER A 178 9.99 0.23 2.81
N ASP A 179 11.13 0.91 2.99
CA ASP A 179 11.45 2.15 2.28
C ASP A 179 12.02 1.80 0.88
N MET A 180 11.14 1.62 -0.10
CA MET A 180 11.51 1.32 -1.50
C MET A 180 12.11 2.52 -2.24
N ASP A 181 11.81 3.74 -1.79
CA ASP A 181 12.26 4.98 -2.44
C ASP A 181 13.76 5.22 -2.26
N LYS A 182 14.37 4.62 -1.23
CA LYS A 182 15.80 4.74 -0.94
C LYS A 182 16.51 3.41 -1.13
N PRO A 183 17.62 3.38 -1.89
CA PRO A 183 18.50 2.22 -1.92
C PRO A 183 19.08 1.93 -0.53
N LEU A 184 19.24 0.65 -0.20
CA LEU A 184 19.82 0.18 1.07
C LEU A 184 21.28 0.61 1.25
N ILE A 185 22.02 0.73 0.15
CA ILE A 185 23.42 1.11 0.11
C ILE A 185 23.53 2.36 -0.76
N ARG A 186 23.90 3.49 -0.17
CA ARG A 186 24.10 4.76 -0.87
C ARG A 186 25.55 5.17 -0.81
N LYS A 187 25.96 6.06 -1.71
CA LYS A 187 27.32 6.63 -1.65
C LYS A 187 27.53 7.35 -0.32
N LYS A 188 28.61 7.04 0.38
CA LYS A 188 28.93 7.63 1.69
C LYS A 188 29.36 9.08 1.56
N THR A 189 30.01 9.41 0.45
CA THR A 189 30.48 10.76 0.13
C THR A 189 30.29 11.03 -1.36
N LYS A 190 30.35 12.31 -1.75
CA LYS A 190 30.30 12.70 -3.18
C LYS A 190 31.54 12.26 -3.97
N THR A 191 32.60 11.84 -3.30
CA THR A 191 33.89 11.47 -3.88
C THR A 191 34.16 9.97 -3.84
N GLU A 192 33.21 9.16 -3.37
CA GLU A 192 33.34 7.71 -3.40
C GLU A 192 33.40 7.22 -4.85
N SER A 193 34.39 6.38 -5.15
CA SER A 193 34.55 5.80 -6.48
C SER A 193 33.43 4.80 -6.79
N GLU A 194 33.11 4.62 -8.08
CA GLU A 194 32.13 3.60 -8.47
C GLU A 194 32.58 2.19 -8.06
N ASP A 195 33.87 1.89 -8.17
CA ASP A 195 34.38 0.56 -7.83
C ASP A 195 34.25 0.27 -6.33
N ASP A 196 34.50 1.25 -5.45
CA ASP A 196 34.27 1.10 -4.01
C ASP A 196 32.78 0.91 -3.69
N PHE A 197 31.91 1.67 -4.35
CA PHE A 197 30.46 1.56 -4.21
C PHE A 197 29.97 0.17 -4.64
N ARG A 198 30.38 -0.31 -5.82
CA ARG A 198 30.07 -1.66 -6.34
C ARG A 198 30.58 -2.74 -5.41
N LYS A 199 31.82 -2.61 -4.93
CA LYS A 199 32.41 -3.57 -4.00
C LYS A 199 31.57 -3.71 -2.73
N ARG A 200 31.00 -2.62 -2.21
CA ARG A 200 30.08 -2.69 -1.05
C ARG A 200 28.79 -3.43 -1.38
N TYR A 201 28.20 -3.22 -2.56
CA TYR A 201 27.04 -3.99 -3.00
C TYR A 201 27.36 -5.48 -3.12
N ASN A 202 28.45 -5.82 -3.81
CA ASN A 202 28.92 -7.20 -3.96
C ASN A 202 29.23 -7.86 -2.62
N ASP A 203 29.92 -7.16 -1.72
CA ASP A 203 30.19 -7.62 -0.36
C ASP A 203 28.88 -7.86 0.41
N GLY A 204 27.90 -6.96 0.25
CA GLY A 204 26.57 -7.10 0.84
C GLY A 204 25.86 -8.36 0.35
N ILE A 205 25.71 -8.50 -0.97
CA ILE A 205 25.03 -9.63 -1.60
C ILE A 205 25.74 -10.96 -1.25
N ASN A 206 27.07 -11.01 -1.29
CA ASN A 206 27.86 -12.20 -0.97
C ASN A 206 27.80 -12.58 0.52
N LYS A 207 27.73 -11.59 1.43
CA LYS A 207 27.58 -11.87 2.87
C LYS A 207 26.26 -12.57 3.18
N PHE A 208 25.19 -12.30 2.45
CA PHE A 208 23.92 -13.01 2.61
C PHE A 208 23.98 -14.48 2.19
N GLN A 209 24.94 -14.88 1.35
CA GLN A 209 25.11 -16.27 0.93
C GLN A 209 25.77 -17.17 1.99
N LYS A 210 26.46 -16.61 3.01
CA LYS A 210 27.37 -17.37 3.90
C LYS A 210 26.98 -17.49 5.38
N ASN A 211 25.70 -17.32 5.72
CA ASN A 211 25.17 -17.19 7.10
C ASN A 211 25.67 -15.93 7.81
N ILE A 212 24.75 -15.20 8.45
CA ILE A 212 25.01 -13.81 8.87
C ILE A 212 25.03 -13.67 10.39
N GLU A 213 26.06 -12.98 10.88
CA GLU A 213 26.07 -12.39 12.22
C GLU A 213 25.48 -10.96 12.18
N ASN A 214 24.54 -10.68 13.09
CA ASN A 214 23.77 -9.42 13.17
C ASN A 214 24.61 -8.13 13.20
N ARG A 215 25.90 -8.19 13.59
CA ARG A 215 26.77 -7.01 13.71
C ARG A 215 27.37 -6.51 12.38
N SER A 216 27.27 -7.28 11.30
CA SER A 216 27.87 -6.93 10.00
C SER A 216 27.12 -5.80 9.26
N PHE A 217 25.86 -5.54 9.63
CA PHE A 217 24.95 -4.69 8.85
C PHE A 217 25.10 -3.18 9.11
N ASN A 218 25.39 -2.75 10.34
CA ASN A 218 25.48 -1.33 10.69
C ASN A 218 26.52 -0.55 9.86
N ASN A 219 27.57 -1.24 9.40
CA ASN A 219 28.65 -0.62 8.61
C ASN A 219 28.38 -0.63 7.09
N LEU A 220 27.45 -1.48 6.66
CA LEU A 220 27.14 -1.74 5.26
C LEU A 220 25.91 -0.96 4.80
N LEU A 221 24.81 -1.06 5.57
CA LEU A 221 23.50 -0.55 5.20
C LEU A 221 23.33 0.88 5.74
N ASN A 222 22.86 1.77 4.88
CA ASN A 222 22.50 3.12 5.29
C ASN A 222 21.21 3.07 6.13
N ASP A 223 21.11 3.92 7.15
CA ASP A 223 19.94 4.05 8.03
C ASP A 223 19.58 2.78 8.85
N PHE A 224 20.44 1.75 8.85
CA PHE A 224 20.26 0.58 9.70
C PHE A 224 20.80 0.83 11.11
N SER A 225 19.91 0.80 12.09
CA SER A 225 20.27 0.95 13.50
C SER A 225 19.43 0.03 14.37
N ILE A 226 20.08 -0.70 15.28
CA ILE A 226 19.43 -1.48 16.32
C ILE A 226 19.66 -0.73 17.63
N ASN A 227 18.60 -0.22 18.24
CA ASN A 227 18.69 0.41 19.55
C ASN A 227 18.91 -0.68 20.61
N ASN A 228 20.17 -1.01 20.89
CA ASN A 228 20.54 -2.02 21.90
C ASN A 228 20.47 -1.48 23.34
N GLU A 229 20.17 -0.20 23.52
CA GLU A 229 19.95 0.37 24.85
C GLU A 229 18.51 0.10 25.29
N LYS A 230 18.31 -0.24 26.56
CA LYS A 230 16.97 -0.26 27.19
C LYS A 230 16.36 1.12 26.98
N SER A 231 15.54 1.25 25.95
CA SER A 231 14.83 2.47 25.64
C SER A 231 13.84 2.72 26.77
N ASP A 232 14.17 3.70 27.60
CA ASP A 232 13.25 4.25 28.59
C ASP A 232 12.17 5.00 27.80
N TYR A 233 11.16 4.26 27.36
CA TYR A 233 10.08 4.78 26.55
C TYR A 233 9.29 5.80 27.39
N LYS A 234 9.58 7.07 27.20
CA LYS A 234 8.78 8.16 27.75
C LYS A 234 7.35 8.00 27.26
N THR A 235 6.39 8.14 28.17
CA THR A 235 4.98 8.15 27.77
C THR A 235 4.73 9.31 26.81
N ILE A 236 3.71 9.23 25.95
CA ILE A 236 3.37 10.33 25.02
C ILE A 236 3.25 11.68 25.76
N ARG A 237 2.82 11.64 27.03
CA ARG A 237 2.69 12.81 27.91
C ARG A 237 4.04 13.43 28.32
N GLU A 238 5.11 12.66 28.33
CA GLU A 238 6.47 13.08 28.71
C GLU A 238 7.31 13.53 27.52
N LEU A 239 6.82 13.34 26.29
CA LEU A 239 7.43 13.86 25.08
C LEU A 239 7.25 15.38 25.06
N LYS A 240 8.33 16.11 25.34
CA LYS A 240 8.38 17.55 25.09
C LYS A 240 8.51 17.76 23.59
N ALA A 241 7.79 18.75 23.05
CA ALA A 241 8.05 19.22 21.69
C ALA A 241 9.54 19.59 21.60
N ASP A 242 10.25 18.98 20.66
CA ASP A 242 11.70 19.15 20.51
C ASP A 242 12.08 20.52 19.90
N GLY A 243 11.09 21.38 19.65
CA GLY A 243 11.27 22.71 19.06
C GLY A 243 11.68 22.66 17.59
N HIS A 244 11.83 21.47 17.01
CA HIS A 244 12.00 21.30 15.58
C HIS A 244 10.61 21.22 14.95
N ASN A 245 10.38 22.01 13.89
CA ASN A 245 9.25 21.72 13.02
C ASN A 245 9.40 20.26 12.56
N PRO A 246 8.31 19.47 12.50
CA PRO A 246 8.34 18.16 11.86
C PRO A 246 9.02 18.38 10.51
N ASP A 247 10.15 17.71 10.33
CA ASP A 247 11.10 18.04 9.28
C ASP A 247 10.34 18.11 7.95
N VAL A 248 10.08 19.33 7.45
CA VAL A 248 9.44 19.58 6.14
C VAL A 248 10.27 18.87 5.05
N ARG A 249 11.53 18.57 5.39
CA ARG A 249 12.47 17.70 4.67
C ARG A 249 12.00 16.26 4.43
N ARG A 250 10.90 15.76 5.02
CA ARG A 250 10.38 14.43 4.64
C ARG A 250 9.72 14.46 3.27
N GLN A 251 9.04 15.55 2.87
CA GLN A 251 8.48 15.68 1.52
C GLN A 251 9.57 15.94 0.47
N ASP A 252 10.56 16.78 0.78
CA ASP A 252 11.71 17.00 -0.12
C ASP A 252 12.65 15.78 -0.21
N LYS A 253 12.62 14.84 0.75
CA LYS A 253 13.32 13.55 0.68
C LYS A 253 12.62 12.47 -0.15
N TYR A 254 11.33 12.60 -0.48
CA TYR A 254 10.71 11.71 -1.47
C TYR A 254 11.34 11.89 -2.87
N TYR A 255 12.03 13.01 -3.09
CA TYR A 255 12.72 13.34 -4.35
C TYR A 255 14.26 13.30 -4.24
N GLY A 256 14.81 12.76 -3.14
CA GLY A 256 16.21 12.96 -2.71
C GLY A 256 17.32 12.47 -3.64
N GLU A 257 17.03 11.65 -4.66
CA GLU A 257 18.01 11.23 -5.68
C GLU A 257 17.42 11.27 -7.10
N GLY A 258 16.34 12.04 -7.32
CA GLY A 258 15.71 12.19 -8.63
C GLY A 258 15.12 10.90 -9.22
N THR A 259 15.11 9.79 -8.48
CA THR A 259 14.59 8.48 -8.88
C THR A 259 13.86 7.77 -7.74
N HIS A 260 12.97 6.84 -8.06
CA HIS A 260 12.23 5.97 -7.13
C HIS A 260 12.26 4.51 -7.59
N SER A 261 11.87 3.58 -6.71
CA SER A 261 11.78 2.15 -7.05
C SER A 261 10.58 1.89 -7.96
N MET A 262 10.73 0.97 -8.90
CA MET A 262 9.62 0.58 -9.78
C MET A 262 8.51 -0.21 -9.05
N LEU A 263 8.84 -0.87 -7.94
CA LEU A 263 7.88 -1.56 -7.07
C LEU A 263 7.67 -0.79 -5.78
N ASN A 264 6.42 -0.73 -5.33
CA ASN A 264 6.12 -0.40 -3.94
C ASN A 264 6.39 -1.60 -3.02
N PHE A 265 6.42 -1.36 -1.70
CA PHE A 265 6.77 -2.42 -0.76
C PHE A 265 5.76 -3.58 -0.74
N PRO A 266 4.43 -3.38 -0.76
CA PRO A 266 3.47 -4.47 -0.93
C PRO A 266 3.72 -5.38 -2.15
N GLU A 267 4.01 -4.80 -3.31
CA GLU A 267 4.35 -5.55 -4.52
C GLU A 267 5.63 -6.36 -4.30
N PHE A 268 6.71 -5.71 -3.85
CA PHE A 268 7.98 -6.37 -3.56
C PHE A 268 7.82 -7.51 -2.54
N LEU A 269 7.03 -7.29 -1.47
CA LEU A 269 6.75 -8.29 -0.44
C LEU A 269 6.10 -9.55 -1.04
N LEU A 270 5.17 -9.40 -1.98
CA LEU A 270 4.54 -10.52 -2.69
C LEU A 270 5.51 -11.23 -3.63
N GLN A 271 6.37 -10.48 -4.36
CA GLN A 271 7.44 -11.09 -5.18
C GLN A 271 8.31 -12.01 -4.32
N ILE A 272 8.78 -11.52 -3.18
CA ILE A 272 9.67 -12.30 -2.31
C ILE A 272 8.91 -13.46 -1.65
N LEU A 273 7.65 -13.25 -1.24
CA LEU A 273 6.85 -14.36 -0.71
C LEU A 273 6.71 -15.48 -1.73
N TYR A 274 6.35 -15.16 -2.98
CA TYR A 274 6.23 -16.13 -4.07
C TYR A 274 7.54 -16.90 -4.28
N ILE A 275 8.65 -16.17 -4.31
CA ILE A 275 9.99 -16.74 -4.42
C ILE A 275 10.33 -17.68 -3.24
N THR A 276 9.81 -17.44 -2.05
CA THR A 276 10.06 -18.35 -0.91
C THR A 276 9.18 -19.59 -0.87
N LEU A 277 8.15 -19.68 -1.73
CA LEU A 277 7.29 -20.87 -1.81
C LEU A 277 8.04 -22.06 -2.41
N GLU A 278 7.64 -23.27 -2.00
CA GLU A 278 8.12 -24.50 -2.63
C GLU A 278 7.65 -24.60 -4.09
N ASN A 279 8.45 -25.23 -4.97
CA ASN A 279 8.14 -25.33 -6.40
C ASN A 279 6.76 -25.95 -6.68
N LYS A 280 6.32 -26.92 -5.86
CA LYS A 280 4.99 -27.53 -5.99
C LYS A 280 3.86 -26.58 -5.62
N GLU A 281 4.09 -25.69 -4.65
CA GLU A 281 3.10 -24.68 -4.27
C GLU A 281 3.00 -23.60 -5.35
N ARG A 282 4.13 -23.20 -5.96
CA ARG A 282 4.17 -22.21 -7.03
C ARG A 282 3.34 -22.60 -8.27
N THR A 283 3.29 -23.89 -8.62
CA THR A 283 2.53 -24.39 -9.79
C THR A 283 1.02 -24.35 -9.59
N ASP A 284 0.56 -24.42 -8.34
CA ASP A 284 -0.87 -24.48 -8.00
C ASP A 284 -1.44 -23.11 -7.60
N VAL A 285 -0.62 -22.07 -7.57
CA VAL A 285 -1.02 -20.71 -7.20
C VAL A 285 -1.83 -20.04 -8.31
N ASN A 286 -2.98 -19.48 -7.96
CA ASN A 286 -3.65 -18.49 -8.79
C ASN A 286 -2.85 -17.18 -8.75
N VAL A 287 -2.05 -16.94 -9.79
CA VAL A 287 -1.14 -15.78 -9.91
C VAL A 287 -1.88 -14.46 -9.74
N ASN A 288 -3.09 -14.32 -10.29
CA ASN A 288 -3.83 -13.07 -10.23
C ASN A 288 -4.32 -12.75 -8.81
N GLU A 289 -4.75 -13.76 -8.06
CA GLU A 289 -5.15 -13.59 -6.66
C GLU A 289 -3.94 -13.38 -5.75
N PHE A 290 -2.84 -14.10 -6.01
CA PHE A 290 -1.64 -14.05 -5.18
C PHE A 290 -1.00 -12.67 -5.19
N PHE A 291 -0.82 -12.08 -6.37
CA PHE A 291 -0.14 -10.81 -6.53
C PHE A 291 -1.06 -9.58 -6.36
N ASP A 292 -2.33 -9.78 -6.01
CA ASP A 292 -3.24 -8.68 -5.69
C ASP A 292 -2.90 -8.05 -4.32
N VAL A 293 -2.34 -6.84 -4.36
CA VAL A 293 -1.99 -6.05 -3.17
C VAL A 293 -3.20 -5.71 -2.29
N HIS A 294 -4.42 -5.71 -2.81
CA HIS A 294 -5.62 -5.51 -2.01
C HIS A 294 -5.90 -6.70 -1.09
N ASN A 295 -5.48 -7.90 -1.49
CA ASN A 295 -5.62 -9.13 -0.73
C ASN A 295 -4.35 -9.48 0.07
N LEU A 296 -3.35 -8.58 0.13
CA LEU A 296 -2.04 -8.82 0.75
C LEU A 296 -2.11 -9.55 2.10
N GLN A 297 -2.96 -9.09 3.03
CA GLN A 297 -3.08 -9.71 4.36
C GLN A 297 -3.59 -11.15 4.31
N GLU A 298 -4.54 -11.42 3.41
CA GLU A 298 -5.12 -12.75 3.21
C GLU A 298 -4.11 -13.66 2.52
N THR A 299 -3.46 -13.20 1.44
CA THR A 299 -2.41 -13.94 0.74
C THR A 299 -1.30 -14.34 1.71
N VAL A 300 -0.69 -13.37 2.41
CA VAL A 300 0.35 -13.69 3.40
C VAL A 300 -0.20 -14.67 4.43
N SER A 301 -1.40 -14.42 4.98
CA SER A 301 -1.98 -15.32 5.98
C SER A 301 -2.21 -16.73 5.48
N ASN A 302 -2.55 -16.93 4.20
CA ASN A 302 -2.83 -18.23 3.61
C ASN A 302 -1.55 -19.04 3.37
N TYR A 303 -0.50 -18.40 2.86
CA TYR A 303 0.75 -19.06 2.52
C TYR A 303 1.72 -19.17 3.71
N THR A 304 1.51 -18.42 4.79
CA THR A 304 2.36 -18.50 5.99
C THR A 304 1.66 -19.16 7.19
N LYS A 305 0.56 -19.90 7.00
CA LYS A 305 -0.21 -20.51 8.13
C LYS A 305 0.63 -21.42 9.01
N LYS A 306 1.55 -22.16 8.39
CA LYS A 306 2.40 -23.18 9.03
C LYS A 306 3.79 -22.64 9.42
N TRP A 307 4.08 -21.38 9.13
CA TRP A 307 5.38 -20.80 9.40
C TRP A 307 5.62 -20.66 10.90
N THR A 308 6.75 -21.19 11.36
CA THR A 308 7.28 -21.01 12.70
C THR A 308 8.17 -19.76 12.74
N GLU A 309 8.76 -19.48 13.90
CA GLU A 309 9.78 -18.45 14.03
C GLU A 309 10.91 -18.63 13.00
N TYR A 310 11.31 -19.87 12.70
CA TYR A 310 12.39 -20.15 11.75
C TYR A 310 12.06 -19.63 10.33
N GLU A 311 10.89 -19.98 9.79
CA GLU A 311 10.46 -19.54 8.46
C GLU A 311 10.32 -18.01 8.40
N TRP A 312 9.76 -17.38 9.44
CA TRP A 312 9.66 -15.92 9.50
C TRP A 312 11.03 -15.24 9.56
N LYS A 313 11.97 -15.78 10.36
CA LYS A 313 13.35 -15.27 10.40
C LYS A 313 14.04 -15.42 9.04
N ASN A 314 13.84 -16.56 8.38
CA ASN A 314 14.38 -16.80 7.05
C ASN A 314 13.79 -15.82 6.03
N PHE A 315 12.46 -15.62 6.04
CA PHE A 315 11.78 -14.66 5.18
C PHE A 315 12.28 -13.24 5.38
N GLY A 316 12.52 -12.81 6.63
CA GLY A 316 13.13 -11.52 6.92
C GLY A 316 14.52 -11.35 6.30
N LYS A 317 15.34 -12.39 6.35
CA LYS A 317 16.69 -12.38 5.74
C LYS A 317 16.61 -12.37 4.20
N GLU A 318 15.69 -13.14 3.63
CA GLU A 318 15.47 -13.16 2.18
C GLU A 318 14.91 -11.82 1.68
N LEU A 319 14.01 -11.15 2.41
CA LEU A 319 13.57 -9.78 2.09
C LEU A 319 14.75 -8.82 1.96
N LEU A 320 15.67 -8.83 2.93
CA LEU A 320 16.84 -7.96 2.89
C LEU A 320 17.82 -8.34 1.77
N ARG A 321 18.05 -9.65 1.57
CA ARG A 321 18.90 -10.17 0.50
C ARG A 321 18.38 -9.76 -0.88
N TYR A 322 17.13 -10.07 -1.18
CA TYR A 322 16.53 -9.74 -2.46
C TYR A 322 16.42 -8.24 -2.65
N ARG A 323 16.27 -7.46 -1.57
CA ARG A 323 16.27 -6.00 -1.68
C ARG A 323 17.63 -5.45 -2.09
N LEU A 324 18.73 -6.03 -1.59
CA LEU A 324 20.09 -5.67 -2.04
C LEU A 324 20.32 -6.01 -3.52
N ILE A 325 19.88 -7.20 -3.94
CA ILE A 325 19.97 -7.63 -5.35
C ILE A 325 19.13 -6.69 -6.22
N PHE A 326 17.90 -6.41 -5.80
CA PHE A 326 16.97 -5.54 -6.50
C PHE A 326 17.53 -4.13 -6.66
N ASP A 327 17.97 -3.49 -5.56
CA ASP A 327 18.50 -2.12 -5.62
C ASP A 327 19.73 -1.99 -6.54
N TYR A 328 20.49 -3.06 -6.76
CA TYR A 328 21.69 -3.04 -7.59
C TYR A 328 21.42 -3.41 -9.05
N TYR A 329 20.68 -4.49 -9.30
CA TYR A 329 20.49 -5.08 -10.63
C TYR A 329 19.21 -4.63 -11.34
N VAL A 330 18.30 -3.94 -10.65
CA VAL A 330 17.02 -3.48 -11.21
C VAL A 330 17.05 -1.97 -11.41
N ILE A 331 16.52 -1.52 -12.54
CA ILE A 331 16.37 -0.09 -12.85
C ILE A 331 15.52 0.67 -11.81
N ARG A 332 15.89 1.92 -11.56
CA ARG A 332 15.10 2.91 -10.82
C ARG A 332 14.51 3.92 -11.78
N ILE A 333 13.29 4.36 -11.48
CA ILE A 333 12.48 5.23 -12.33
C ILE A 333 12.80 6.69 -12.00
N PRO A 334 13.04 7.56 -12.98
CA PRO A 334 13.22 8.99 -12.75
C PRO A 334 11.92 9.63 -12.24
N ASN A 335 12.07 10.57 -11.31
CA ASN A 335 10.95 11.37 -10.79
C ASN A 335 10.52 12.46 -11.77
N SER A 336 11.38 12.80 -12.74
CA SER A 336 11.10 13.75 -13.81
C SER A 336 10.77 13.03 -15.11
N GLU A 337 9.80 13.55 -15.86
CA GLU A 337 9.40 13.02 -17.18
C GLU A 337 10.53 13.00 -18.22
N ILE A 338 11.60 13.79 -18.02
CA ILE A 338 12.75 13.93 -18.92
C ILE A 338 13.98 13.14 -18.38
N GLY A 339 13.84 12.43 -17.26
CA GLY A 339 14.95 11.69 -16.68
C GLY A 339 15.17 10.35 -17.37
N ASP A 340 16.39 9.82 -17.26
CA ASP A 340 16.71 8.46 -17.68
C ASP A 340 16.51 7.46 -16.53
N TYR A 341 16.17 6.22 -16.87
CA TYR A 341 16.22 5.12 -15.91
C TYR A 341 17.64 4.94 -15.37
N ARG A 342 17.76 4.70 -14.07
CA ARG A 342 19.06 4.54 -13.41
C ARG A 342 19.29 3.09 -13.04
N LEU A 343 20.41 2.51 -13.48
CA LEU A 343 20.90 1.21 -13.07
C LEU A 343 22.23 1.37 -12.33
N ASP A 344 22.32 0.89 -11.09
CA ASP A 344 23.55 0.97 -10.31
C ASP A 344 24.55 -0.15 -10.69
N TYR A 345 24.05 -1.31 -11.15
CA TYR A 345 24.90 -2.36 -11.73
C TYR A 345 25.69 -1.81 -12.91
N SER A 346 26.99 -1.99 -12.84
CA SER A 346 27.88 -1.70 -13.95
C SER A 346 29.08 -2.61 -13.88
N ASP A 347 29.32 -3.35 -14.96
CA ASP A 347 30.50 -4.15 -15.17
C ASP A 347 31.04 -3.78 -16.56
N MET A 348 32.30 -3.38 -16.60
CA MET A 348 32.97 -2.80 -17.77
C MET A 348 34.04 -3.75 -18.32
N GLU A 349 34.07 -5.01 -17.87
CA GLU A 349 35.02 -6.01 -18.37
C GLU A 349 34.66 -6.48 -19.79
N GLY A 350 34.91 -5.62 -20.78
CA GLY A 350 35.14 -6.01 -22.18
C GLY A 350 33.96 -6.60 -22.97
N SER A 351 32.72 -6.49 -22.48
CA SER A 351 31.52 -6.90 -23.23
C SER A 351 31.02 -5.80 -24.17
N GLU A 352 30.53 -6.18 -25.36
CA GLU A 352 29.79 -5.27 -26.26
C GLU A 352 28.45 -4.82 -25.66
N ILE A 353 27.93 -5.59 -24.70
CA ILE A 353 26.74 -5.27 -23.90
C ILE A 353 27.19 -4.51 -22.66
N ASP A 354 26.84 -3.24 -22.56
CA ASP A 354 27.09 -2.43 -21.37
C ASP A 354 25.82 -2.29 -20.51
N SER A 355 25.92 -1.57 -19.39
CA SER A 355 24.79 -1.32 -18.49
C SER A 355 23.64 -0.56 -19.17
N SER A 356 23.88 0.16 -20.27
CA SER A 356 22.83 0.88 -21.00
C SER A 356 21.90 -0.07 -21.73
N VAL A 357 22.43 -1.13 -22.34
CA VAL A 357 21.62 -2.17 -23.02
C VAL A 357 20.76 -2.92 -22.02
N ILE A 358 21.33 -3.28 -20.86
CA ILE A 358 20.59 -3.92 -19.77
C ILE A 358 19.48 -3.00 -19.25
N SER A 359 19.78 -1.70 -19.08
CA SER A 359 18.78 -0.71 -18.68
C SER A 359 17.65 -0.58 -19.71
N GLN A 360 17.96 -0.65 -21.01
CA GLN A 360 16.95 -0.56 -22.08
C GLN A 360 15.98 -1.74 -22.07
N ILE A 361 16.47 -2.98 -22.02
CA ILE A 361 15.57 -4.15 -21.99
C ILE A 361 14.73 -4.19 -20.70
N GLN A 362 15.29 -3.80 -19.55
CA GLN A 362 14.49 -3.67 -18.33
C GLN A 362 13.44 -2.56 -18.45
N SER A 363 13.75 -1.44 -19.11
CA SER A 363 12.76 -0.38 -19.34
C SER A 363 11.62 -0.83 -20.24
N LEU A 364 11.91 -1.65 -21.26
CA LEU A 364 10.90 -2.27 -22.12
C LEU A 364 9.99 -3.20 -21.30
N LEU A 365 10.58 -4.14 -20.56
CA LEU A 365 9.85 -5.06 -19.67
C LEU A 365 9.01 -4.32 -18.63
N TYR A 366 9.52 -3.20 -18.10
CA TYR A 366 8.77 -2.35 -17.18
C TYR A 366 7.56 -1.68 -17.85
N VAL A 367 7.72 -1.08 -19.03
CA VAL A 367 6.62 -0.42 -19.77
C VAL A 367 5.56 -1.43 -20.23
N ASP A 368 5.98 -2.62 -20.62
CA ASP A 368 5.09 -3.72 -21.00
C ASP A 368 4.48 -4.45 -19.79
N SER A 369 4.84 -4.03 -18.57
CA SER A 369 4.25 -4.52 -17.33
C SER A 369 3.54 -3.42 -16.52
N SER A 370 2.74 -3.85 -15.56
CA SER A 370 2.00 -2.97 -14.67
C SER A 370 1.64 -3.71 -13.39
N SER A 371 1.06 -3.00 -12.43
CA SER A 371 0.45 -3.62 -11.26
C SER A 371 -0.64 -4.66 -11.61
N LYS A 372 -1.21 -4.61 -12.82
CA LYS A 372 -2.19 -5.61 -13.31
C LYS A 372 -1.54 -6.85 -13.91
N THR A 373 -0.31 -6.73 -14.43
CA THR A 373 0.49 -7.88 -14.87
C THR A 373 1.50 -8.31 -13.81
N TYR A 374 1.43 -7.69 -12.62
CA TYR A 374 2.18 -8.03 -11.42
C TYR A 374 3.70 -8.02 -11.58
N TYR A 375 4.22 -7.29 -12.57
CA TYR A 375 5.65 -7.27 -12.89
C TYR A 375 6.26 -8.68 -12.95
N ARG A 376 5.57 -9.62 -13.63
CA ARG A 376 5.89 -11.06 -13.67
C ARG A 376 7.34 -11.38 -14.03
N TRP A 377 8.03 -10.49 -14.74
CA TRP A 377 9.44 -10.65 -15.11
C TRP A 377 10.40 -10.58 -13.91
N ILE A 378 9.97 -10.05 -12.76
CA ILE A 378 10.82 -9.87 -11.58
C ILE A 378 11.13 -11.16 -10.85
N VAL A 379 10.15 -12.04 -10.66
CA VAL A 379 10.39 -13.35 -10.04
C VAL A 379 11.50 -14.12 -10.75
N PRO A 380 11.40 -14.42 -12.07
CA PRO A 380 12.42 -15.21 -12.75
C PRO A 380 13.77 -14.49 -12.76
N PHE A 381 13.79 -13.16 -12.94
CA PHE A 381 15.05 -12.41 -12.94
C PHE A 381 15.75 -12.44 -11.57
N LEU A 382 15.02 -12.26 -10.47
CA LEU A 382 15.58 -12.35 -9.12
C LEU A 382 16.01 -13.78 -8.77
N ASP A 383 15.27 -14.81 -9.22
CA ASP A 383 15.66 -16.21 -9.03
C ASP A 383 16.96 -16.54 -9.79
N PHE A 384 17.12 -16.04 -11.02
CA PHE A 384 18.37 -16.13 -11.79
C PHE A 384 19.54 -15.48 -11.03
N LEU A 385 19.41 -14.20 -10.63
CA LEU A 385 20.45 -13.46 -9.92
C LEU A 385 20.83 -14.09 -8.57
N ARG A 386 19.92 -14.87 -7.96
CA ARG A 386 20.21 -15.59 -6.71
C ARG A 386 21.05 -16.85 -6.94
N GLN A 387 20.78 -17.57 -8.02
CA GLN A 387 21.35 -18.89 -8.29
C GLN A 387 22.71 -18.81 -9.00
N GLU A 388 22.86 -17.82 -9.87
CA GLU A 388 24.06 -17.65 -10.69
C GLU A 388 25.26 -17.21 -9.84
N LYS A 389 26.40 -17.89 -10.02
CA LYS A 389 27.62 -17.59 -9.24
C LYS A 389 28.46 -16.49 -9.90
N ASP A 390 28.46 -16.46 -11.22
CA ASP A 390 29.24 -15.53 -12.04
C ASP A 390 28.29 -14.70 -12.90
N ILE A 391 27.77 -13.62 -12.31
CA ILE A 391 26.84 -12.70 -12.97
C ILE A 391 27.65 -11.77 -13.87
N SER A 392 27.45 -11.89 -15.18
CA SER A 392 28.09 -11.06 -16.22
C SER A 392 27.03 -10.25 -16.98
N PRO A 393 27.40 -9.15 -17.66
CA PRO A 393 26.45 -8.39 -18.48
C PRO A 393 25.74 -9.26 -19.52
N ASN A 394 26.47 -10.19 -20.14
CA ASN A 394 25.93 -11.11 -21.14
C ASN A 394 24.95 -12.13 -20.55
N SER A 395 25.20 -12.64 -19.34
CA SER A 395 24.28 -13.59 -18.71
C SER A 395 22.99 -12.90 -18.26
N ILE A 396 23.09 -11.67 -17.70
CA ILE A 396 21.93 -10.83 -17.39
C ILE A 396 21.09 -10.57 -18.64
N PHE A 397 21.73 -10.13 -19.73
CA PHE A 397 21.02 -9.80 -20.96
C PHE A 397 20.29 -11.01 -21.54
N LYS A 398 20.94 -12.17 -21.60
CA LYS A 398 20.33 -13.41 -22.10
C LYS A 398 19.12 -13.83 -21.27
N GLU A 399 19.21 -13.71 -19.95
CA GLU A 399 18.09 -14.03 -19.07
C GLU A 399 16.90 -13.09 -19.32
N LEU A 400 17.14 -11.78 -19.33
CA LEU A 400 16.08 -10.79 -19.59
C LEU A 400 15.44 -10.98 -20.97
N GLN A 401 16.24 -11.34 -21.98
CA GLN A 401 15.72 -11.68 -23.31
C GLN A 401 14.89 -12.97 -23.31
N SER A 402 15.31 -13.99 -22.54
CA SER A 402 14.52 -15.23 -22.39
C SER A 402 13.16 -14.94 -21.75
N ILE A 403 13.15 -14.13 -20.68
CA ILE A 403 11.93 -13.72 -19.98
C ILE A 403 10.99 -12.95 -20.93
N ASP A 404 11.52 -12.00 -21.70
CA ASP A 404 10.75 -11.24 -22.69
C ASP A 404 10.10 -12.16 -23.74
N ASN A 405 10.87 -13.09 -24.31
CA ASN A 405 10.38 -14.06 -25.28
C ASN A 405 9.25 -14.95 -24.71
N GLU A 406 9.38 -15.40 -23.46
CA GLU A 406 8.34 -16.19 -22.80
C GLU A 406 7.04 -15.40 -22.59
N ILE A 407 7.15 -14.13 -22.18
CA ILE A 407 5.99 -13.24 -22.02
C ILE A 407 5.30 -13.00 -23.37
N TYR A 408 6.07 -12.82 -24.44
CA TYR A 408 5.55 -12.64 -25.78
C TYR A 408 4.79 -13.88 -26.28
N GLU A 409 5.39 -15.07 -26.17
CA GLU A 409 4.76 -16.32 -26.60
C GLU A 409 3.49 -16.64 -25.80
N HIS A 410 3.48 -16.38 -24.48
CA HIS A 410 2.27 -16.52 -23.67
C HIS A 410 1.16 -15.55 -24.11
N SER A 411 1.51 -14.29 -24.38
CA SER A 411 0.56 -13.28 -24.85
C SER A 411 -0.05 -13.65 -26.21
N LYS A 412 0.77 -14.18 -27.11
CA LYS A 412 0.34 -14.66 -28.42
C LYS A 412 -0.60 -15.86 -28.34
N LEU A 413 -0.26 -16.86 -27.53
CA LEU A 413 -1.12 -18.02 -27.29
C LEU A 413 -2.48 -17.64 -26.68
N PHE A 414 -2.54 -16.59 -25.87
CA PHE A 414 -3.81 -16.08 -25.34
C PHE A 414 -4.68 -15.48 -26.45
N LEU A 415 -4.09 -14.65 -27.32
CA LEU A 415 -4.79 -14.01 -28.44
C LEU A 415 -5.23 -15.00 -29.53
N ASP A 416 -4.49 -16.09 -29.73
CA ASP A 416 -4.83 -17.13 -30.71
C ASP A 416 -5.95 -18.08 -30.20
N ASN A 417 -6.28 -18.04 -28.90
CA ASN A 417 -7.32 -18.87 -28.27
C ASN A 417 -8.63 -18.10 -27.93
N GLU A 418 -8.69 -16.80 -28.23
CA GLU A 418 -9.92 -15.98 -28.27
C GLU A 418 -10.46 -15.90 -29.71
#